data_AF-A0A3B8Z625-F1
#
_entry.id   AF-A0A3B8Z625-F1
#
_cell.length_a   1.000
_cell.length_b   1.000
_cell.length_c   1.000
_cell.angle_alpha   90.00
_cell.angle_beta   90.00
_cell.angle_gamma   90.00
#
_symmetry.space_group_name_H-M   'P 1'
#
loop_
_entity.id
_entity.type
_entity.pdbx_description
1 polymer ?
#
loop_
_entity_poly.entity_id
_entity_poly.type
_entity_poly.pdbx_seq_one_letter_code
_entity_poly.pdbx_strand_id
1 'polypeptide(L)'
;MSTHYDSDIRALLFDLGNVLVEIDFSRVLSVWASYAGITAEELVPRFSLQDKDHERFERGEITSAHFFNSVRETLRIDITNAQFLEGWNSVFVGEITGIDDVVKRASLRYPLYVFSNTTLPHHVVWQNLYPELLTKFKKIFVSYELGL
;
A
#
# COMPACT_ATOMS: atom_id res chain seq x y z
N MET A 1 18.73 -3.01 33.73
CA MET A 1 19.02 -2.59 32.34
C MET A 1 18.49 -1.18 32.17
N SER A 2 19.37 -0.19 32.08
CA SER A 2 18.98 1.20 31.84
C SER A 2 18.64 1.34 30.36
N THR A 3 17.35 1.48 30.05
CA THR A 3 16.92 1.87 28.70
C THR A 3 17.25 3.36 28.55
N HIS A 4 18.34 3.68 27.84
CA HIS A 4 18.62 5.03 27.38
C HIS A 4 17.52 5.44 26.40
N TYR A 5 16.48 6.09 26.92
CA TYR A 5 15.51 6.78 26.11
C TYR A 5 16.04 8.16 25.78
N ASP A 6 16.00 8.50 24.51
CA ASP A 6 16.29 9.85 24.04
C ASP A 6 15.09 10.73 24.44
N SER A 7 15.30 11.61 25.43
CA SER A 7 14.24 12.42 26.06
C SER A 7 13.57 13.42 25.11
N ASP A 8 14.13 13.56 23.90
CA ASP A 8 13.72 14.57 22.93
C ASP A 8 12.72 14.05 21.89
N ILE A 9 12.43 12.75 21.86
CA ILE A 9 11.44 12.19 20.95
C ILE A 9 10.03 12.63 21.36
N ARG A 10 9.32 13.27 20.43
CA ARG A 10 7.97 13.81 20.66
C ARG A 10 6.84 13.05 19.96
N ALA A 11 7.16 12.28 18.93
CA ALA A 11 6.21 11.54 18.12
C ALA A 11 6.91 10.40 17.36
N LEU A 12 6.14 9.42 16.91
CA LEU A 12 6.61 8.37 16.02
C LEU A 12 5.80 8.41 14.70
N LEU A 13 6.52 8.34 13.59
CA LEU A 13 5.96 8.30 12.24
C LEU A 13 6.28 6.93 11.63
N PHE A 14 5.27 6.25 11.13
CA PHE A 14 5.39 4.93 10.53
C PHE A 14 5.06 5.00 9.05
N ASP A 15 5.84 4.31 8.22
CA ASP A 15 5.31 3.85 6.93
C ASP A 15 4.29 2.73 7.17
N LEU A 16 3.49 2.40 6.16
CA LEU A 16 2.49 1.34 6.25
C LEU A 16 2.93 0.08 5.51
N GLY A 17 3.26 0.16 4.22
CA GLY A 17 3.64 -0.99 3.41
C GLY A 17 4.92 -1.65 3.93
N ASN A 18 4.90 -2.94 4.22
CA ASN A 18 6.00 -3.73 4.78
C ASN A 18 6.56 -3.23 6.13
N VAL A 19 5.86 -2.31 6.81
CA VAL A 19 6.15 -1.87 8.19
C VAL A 19 5.00 -2.23 9.11
N LEU A 20 3.78 -1.84 8.73
CA LEU A 20 2.55 -2.15 9.46
C LEU A 20 1.79 -3.33 8.84
N VAL A 21 1.74 -3.37 7.51
CA VAL A 21 1.00 -4.38 6.75
C VAL A 21 1.91 -4.96 5.68
N GLU A 22 1.98 -6.27 5.61
CA GLU A 22 2.70 -6.97 4.54
C GLU A 22 1.96 -6.80 3.21
N ILE A 23 2.72 -6.41 2.18
CA ILE A 23 2.22 -6.25 0.81
C ILE A 23 2.98 -7.20 -0.13
N ASP A 24 2.26 -7.82 -1.05
CA ASP A 24 2.81 -8.79 -1.99
C ASP A 24 2.19 -8.61 -3.39
N PHE A 25 2.99 -8.06 -4.30
CA PHE A 25 2.59 -7.84 -5.68
C PHE A 25 2.49 -9.13 -6.51
N SER A 26 3.03 -10.27 -6.04
CA SER A 26 2.80 -11.55 -6.71
C SER A 26 1.33 -11.96 -6.73
N ARG A 27 0.57 -11.53 -5.70
CA ARG A 27 -0.89 -11.70 -5.61
C ARG A 27 -1.62 -10.89 -6.67
N VAL A 28 -1.20 -9.64 -6.86
CA VAL A 28 -1.72 -8.74 -7.90
C VAL A 28 -1.54 -9.36 -9.28
N LEU A 29 -0.32 -9.82 -9.57
CA LEU A 29 0.01 -10.46 -10.85
C LEU A 29 -0.77 -11.75 -11.06
N SER A 30 -0.97 -12.54 -10.01
CA SER A 30 -1.74 -13.78 -10.07
C SER A 30 -3.21 -13.52 -10.44
N VAL A 31 -3.85 -12.50 -9.86
CA VAL A 31 -5.23 -12.10 -10.20
C VAL A 31 -5.32 -11.63 -11.66
N TRP A 32 -4.42 -10.74 -12.08
CA TRP A 32 -4.43 -10.23 -13.46
C TRP A 32 -4.15 -11.33 -14.49
N ALA A 33 -3.20 -12.22 -14.22
CA ALA A 33 -2.87 -13.35 -15.08
C ALA A 33 -4.06 -14.31 -15.22
N SER A 34 -4.76 -14.59 -14.11
CA SER A 34 -5.98 -15.42 -14.13
C SER A 34 -7.07 -14.84 -15.03
N TYR A 35 -7.30 -13.52 -14.98
CA TYR A 35 -8.26 -12.85 -15.86
C TYR A 35 -7.80 -12.82 -17.33
N ALA A 36 -6.49 -12.71 -17.56
CA ALA A 36 -5.90 -12.65 -18.89
C ALA A 36 -5.73 -14.03 -19.56
N GLY A 37 -5.92 -15.13 -18.82
CA GLY A 37 -5.75 -16.50 -19.33
C GLY A 37 -4.28 -16.89 -19.58
N ILE A 38 -3.35 -16.29 -18.84
CA ILE A 38 -1.90 -16.54 -18.92
C ILE A 38 -1.33 -16.85 -17.54
N THR A 39 -0.03 -17.15 -17.42
CA THR A 39 0.60 -17.35 -16.11
C THR A 39 1.15 -16.04 -15.52
N ALA A 40 1.32 -15.97 -14.20
CA ALA A 40 1.87 -14.78 -13.54
C ALA A 40 3.33 -14.54 -13.97
N GLU A 41 4.09 -15.61 -14.22
CA GLU A 41 5.47 -15.57 -14.70
C GLU A 41 5.59 -14.87 -16.06
N GLU A 42 4.56 -14.92 -16.90
CA GLU A 42 4.53 -14.20 -18.17
C GLU A 42 4.41 -12.67 -17.99
N LEU A 43 3.83 -12.23 -16.87
CA LEU A 43 3.66 -10.82 -16.52
C LEU A 43 4.86 -10.23 -15.79
N VAL A 44 5.58 -11.03 -14.99
CA VAL A 44 6.70 -10.57 -14.15
C VAL A 44 7.73 -9.73 -14.91
N PRO A 45 8.22 -10.10 -16.11
CA PRO A 45 9.22 -9.30 -16.82
C PRO A 45 8.72 -7.94 -17.34
N ARG A 46 7.40 -7.75 -17.40
CA ARG A 46 6.74 -6.55 -17.93
C ARG A 46 6.25 -5.63 -16.82
N PHE A 47 6.01 -6.16 -15.63
CA PHE A 47 5.51 -5.40 -14.51
C PHE A 47 6.60 -4.52 -13.88
N SER A 48 6.31 -3.23 -13.71
CA SER A 48 7.20 -2.28 -13.05
C SER A 48 6.40 -1.27 -12.23
N LEU A 49 6.89 -1.00 -11.02
CA LEU A 49 6.41 0.08 -10.14
C LEU A 49 7.30 1.33 -10.22
N GLN A 50 8.34 1.30 -11.07
CA GLN A 50 9.26 2.42 -11.29
C GLN A 50 8.84 3.29 -12.49
N ASP A 51 7.61 3.10 -12.98
CA ASP A 51 7.01 3.93 -14.01
C ASP A 51 6.58 5.28 -13.44
N LYS A 52 6.76 6.35 -14.22
CA LYS A 52 6.25 7.69 -13.93
C LYS A 52 4.75 7.69 -13.66
N ASP A 53 3.95 6.90 -14.36
CA ASP A 53 2.51 6.86 -14.11
C ASP A 53 2.17 6.21 -12.77
N HIS A 54 2.99 5.26 -12.28
CA HIS A 54 2.83 4.77 -10.91
C HIS A 54 3.05 5.88 -9.89
N GLU A 55 4.15 6.65 -10.01
CA GLU A 55 4.41 7.79 -9.13
C GLU A 55 3.30 8.85 -9.20
N ARG A 56 2.87 9.23 -10.41
CA ARG A 56 1.76 10.18 -10.61
C ARG A 56 0.47 9.67 -9.99
N PHE A 57 0.24 8.36 -9.99
CA PHE A 57 -0.93 7.75 -9.38
C PHE A 57 -0.85 7.79 -7.85
N GLU A 58 0.32 7.49 -7.27
CA GLU A 58 0.58 7.65 -5.83
C GLU A 58 0.46 9.10 -5.37
N ARG A 59 0.76 10.07 -6.25
CA ARG A 59 0.55 11.51 -5.99
C ARG A 59 -0.87 12.01 -6.24
N GLY A 60 -1.78 11.15 -6.70
CA GLY A 60 -3.17 11.54 -7.00
C GLY A 60 -3.32 12.43 -8.25
N GLU A 61 -2.29 12.52 -9.09
CA GLU A 61 -2.26 13.36 -10.30
C GLU A 61 -3.02 12.73 -11.47
N ILE A 62 -3.18 11.40 -11.46
CA ILE A 62 -3.92 10.65 -12.48
C ILE A 62 -4.99 9.75 -11.86
N THR A 63 -6.01 9.44 -12.65
CA THR A 63 -7.10 8.55 -12.23
C THR A 63 -6.68 7.09 -12.32
N SER A 64 -7.37 6.20 -11.60
CA SER A 64 -7.17 4.75 -11.72
C SER A 64 -7.37 4.26 -13.16
N ALA A 65 -8.31 4.84 -13.91
CA ALA A 65 -8.54 4.48 -15.31
C ALA A 65 -7.34 4.81 -16.21
N HIS A 66 -6.65 5.94 -15.96
CA HIS A 66 -5.42 6.29 -16.69
C HIS A 66 -4.28 5.34 -16.32
N PHE A 67 -4.05 5.12 -15.03
CA PHE A 67 -3.03 4.20 -14.55
C PHE A 67 -3.24 2.78 -15.10
N PHE A 68 -4.45 2.24 -15.01
CA PHE A 68 -4.77 0.91 -15.55
C PHE A 68 -4.65 0.84 -17.08
N ASN A 69 -4.79 1.96 -17.80
CA ASN A 69 -4.48 1.98 -19.22
C ASN A 69 -2.98 1.85 -19.50
N SER A 70 -2.13 2.58 -18.78
CA SER A 70 -0.66 2.42 -18.87
C SER A 70 -0.23 0.99 -18.53
N VAL A 71 -0.78 0.42 -17.44
CA VAL A 71 -0.51 -0.97 -17.05
C VAL A 71 -0.97 -1.95 -18.13
N ARG A 72 -2.14 -1.75 -18.72
CA ARG A 72 -2.67 -2.57 -19.82
C ARG A 72 -1.70 -2.62 -21.00
N GLU A 73 -1.23 -1.46 -21.44
CA GLU A 73 -0.28 -1.33 -22.56
C GLU A 73 1.06 -1.99 -22.23
N THR A 74 1.56 -1.78 -21.02
CA THR A 74 2.83 -2.34 -20.53
C THR A 74 2.79 -3.87 -20.44
N LEU A 75 1.73 -4.41 -19.82
CA LEU A 75 1.58 -5.86 -19.61
C LEU A 75 1.13 -6.60 -20.87
N ARG A 76 0.50 -5.89 -21.84
CA ARG A 76 -0.06 -6.43 -23.08
C ARG A 76 -1.15 -7.49 -22.81
N ILE A 77 -2.04 -7.18 -21.89
CA ILE A 77 -3.23 -7.99 -21.57
C ILE A 77 -4.48 -7.14 -21.77
N ASP A 78 -5.61 -7.75 -22.12
CA ASP A 78 -6.87 -7.02 -22.36
C ASP A 78 -7.91 -7.38 -21.31
N ILE A 79 -7.67 -6.94 -20.07
CA ILE A 79 -8.62 -7.08 -18.96
C ILE A 79 -9.27 -5.73 -18.62
N THR A 80 -10.47 -5.79 -18.05
CA THR A 80 -11.27 -4.62 -17.69
C THR A 80 -10.65 -3.81 -16.55
N ASN A 81 -10.98 -2.53 -16.43
CA ASN A 81 -10.53 -1.70 -15.30
C ASN A 81 -10.99 -2.26 -13.93
N ALA A 82 -12.15 -2.94 -13.88
CA ALA A 82 -12.63 -3.58 -12.66
C ALA A 82 -11.75 -4.76 -12.24
N GLN A 83 -11.31 -5.58 -13.20
CA GLN A 83 -10.37 -6.68 -12.98
C GLN A 83 -8.97 -6.17 -12.58
N PHE A 84 -8.52 -5.08 -13.21
CA PHE A 84 -7.30 -4.40 -12.79
C PHE A 84 -7.40 -3.91 -11.33
N LEU A 85 -8.49 -3.25 -10.98
CA LEU A 85 -8.75 -2.74 -9.63
C LEU A 85 -8.77 -3.87 -8.58
N GLU A 86 -9.43 -4.98 -8.91
CA GLU A 86 -9.47 -6.15 -8.03
C GLU A 86 -8.06 -6.69 -7.76
N GLY A 87 -7.28 -6.95 -8.81
CA GLY A 87 -5.91 -7.42 -8.63
C GLY A 87 -5.05 -6.38 -7.93
N TRP A 88 -5.16 -5.09 -8.26
CA TRP A 88 -4.41 -4.03 -7.59
C TRP A 88 -4.63 -4.03 -6.08
N ASN A 89 -5.88 -4.23 -5.66
CA ASN A 89 -6.26 -4.26 -4.25
C ASN A 89 -5.96 -5.60 -3.55
N SER A 90 -5.62 -6.67 -4.28
CA SER A 90 -5.25 -7.96 -3.69
C SER A 90 -3.83 -7.97 -3.10
N VAL A 91 -3.11 -6.84 -3.20
CA VAL A 91 -1.72 -6.68 -2.73
C VAL A 91 -1.56 -6.95 -1.23
N PHE A 92 -2.59 -6.69 -0.43
CA PHE A 92 -2.49 -6.84 1.03
C PHE A 92 -2.51 -8.30 1.46
N VAL A 93 -1.53 -8.69 2.29
CA VAL A 93 -1.42 -10.04 2.88
C VAL A 93 -2.04 -10.06 4.28
N GLY A 94 -1.65 -9.11 5.12
CA GLY A 94 -2.09 -9.02 6.51
C GLY A 94 -1.20 -8.10 7.34
N GLU A 95 -1.55 -7.89 8.60
CA GLU A 95 -0.69 -7.16 9.54
C GLU A 95 0.65 -7.88 9.73
N ILE A 96 1.74 -7.12 9.83
CA ILE A 96 3.05 -7.69 10.16
C ILE A 96 2.95 -8.39 11.53
N THR A 97 3.45 -9.62 11.62
CA THR A 97 3.28 -10.44 12.84
C THR A 97 3.84 -9.71 14.08
N GLY A 98 2.99 -9.51 15.08
CA GLY A 98 3.34 -8.83 16.33
C GLY A 98 3.34 -7.30 16.27
N ILE A 99 3.00 -6.69 15.13
CA ILE A 99 3.03 -5.23 14.98
C ILE A 99 1.98 -4.53 15.85
N ASP A 100 0.80 -5.13 16.03
CA ASP A 100 -0.25 -4.56 16.87
C ASP A 100 0.23 -4.32 18.31
N ASP A 101 0.92 -5.30 18.87
CA ASP A 101 1.52 -5.21 20.20
C ASP A 101 2.63 -4.14 20.27
N VAL A 102 3.43 -3.99 19.21
CA VAL A 102 4.45 -2.94 19.13
C VAL A 102 3.81 -1.56 19.10
N VAL A 103 2.83 -1.35 18.22
CA VAL A 103 2.08 -0.09 18.08
C VAL A 103 1.35 0.23 19.37
N LYS A 104 0.72 -0.76 20.01
CA LYS A 104 0.04 -0.58 21.31
C LYS A 104 1.00 -0.14 22.41
N ARG A 105 2.20 -0.73 22.50
CA ARG A 105 3.20 -0.27 23.49
C ARG A 105 3.76 1.11 23.16
N ALA A 106 3.91 1.43 21.89
CA ALA A 106 4.37 2.73 21.43
C ALA A 106 3.34 3.84 21.71
N SER A 107 2.05 3.57 21.51
CA SER A 107 0.98 4.55 21.70
C SER A 107 0.79 4.98 23.16
N LEU A 108 1.19 4.13 24.12
CA LEU A 108 1.23 4.48 25.54
C LEU A 108 2.30 5.54 25.88
N ARG A 109 3.26 5.78 24.97
CA ARG A 109 4.44 6.62 25.22
C ARG A 109 4.50 7.83 24.30
N TYR A 110 4.10 7.67 23.04
CA TYR A 110 4.19 8.69 22.02
C TYR A 110 2.90 8.79 21.21
N PRO A 111 2.54 9.99 20.73
CA PRO A 111 1.57 10.10 19.64
C PRO A 111 2.12 9.42 18.40
N LEU A 112 1.30 8.57 17.79
CA LEU A 112 1.67 7.82 16.59
C LEU A 112 0.99 8.41 15.36
N TYR A 113 1.70 8.40 14.25
CA TYR A 113 1.24 8.85 12.94
C TYR A 113 1.66 7.86 11.86
N VAL A 114 0.89 7.80 10.78
CA VAL A 114 1.29 7.09 9.55
C VAL A 114 1.61 8.13 8.49
N PHE A 115 2.68 7.94 7.73
CA PHE A 115 2.96 8.64 6.49
C PHE A 115 3.36 7.63 5.44
N SER A 116 2.52 7.47 4.41
CA SER A 116 2.67 6.38 3.46
C SER A 116 2.35 6.82 2.03
N ASN A 117 3.22 6.40 1.12
CA ASN A 117 2.93 6.47 -0.30
C ASN A 117 1.89 5.41 -0.63
N THR A 118 0.75 5.85 -1.17
CA THR A 118 -0.36 4.97 -1.50
C THR A 118 -1.27 5.61 -2.54
N THR A 119 -2.17 4.80 -3.08
CA THR A 119 -3.17 5.23 -4.06
C THR A 119 -4.54 5.28 -3.40
N LEU A 120 -5.48 6.07 -3.94
CA LEU A 120 -6.85 6.13 -3.42
C LEU A 120 -7.51 4.75 -3.27
N PRO A 121 -7.44 3.83 -4.26
CA PRO A 121 -7.98 2.48 -4.10
C PRO A 121 -7.41 1.69 -2.92
N HIS A 122 -6.09 1.71 -2.75
CA HIS A 122 -5.42 1.07 -1.63
C HIS A 122 -5.84 1.69 -0.30
N HIS A 123 -5.94 3.03 -0.24
CA HIS A 123 -6.37 3.74 0.97
C HIS A 123 -7.79 3.33 1.39
N VAL A 124 -8.73 3.20 0.46
CA VAL A 124 -10.08 2.73 0.81
C VAL A 124 -10.04 1.30 1.35
N VAL A 125 -9.23 0.42 0.78
CA VAL A 125 -9.18 -1.00 1.17
C VAL A 125 -8.54 -1.19 2.54
N TRP A 126 -7.34 -0.65 2.78
CA TRP A 126 -6.63 -0.92 4.03
C TRP A 126 -7.32 -0.32 5.28
N GLN A 127 -8.19 0.69 5.10
CA GLN A 127 -8.96 1.32 6.18
C GLN A 127 -10.04 0.37 6.67
N ASN A 128 -10.61 -0.40 5.74
CA ASN A 128 -11.61 -1.41 6.03
C ASN A 128 -11.01 -2.73 6.51
N LEU A 129 -9.80 -3.08 6.04
CA LEU A 129 -9.14 -4.32 6.45
C LEU A 129 -8.53 -4.24 7.84
N TYR A 130 -7.96 -3.09 8.24
CA TYR A 130 -7.17 -2.96 9.47
C TYR A 130 -7.67 -1.86 10.42
N PRO A 131 -8.98 -1.72 10.69
CA PRO A 131 -9.51 -0.61 11.49
C PRO A 131 -8.91 -0.60 12.91
N GLU A 132 -8.78 -1.77 13.54
CA GLU A 132 -8.25 -1.89 14.90
C GLU A 132 -6.80 -1.42 15.00
N LEU A 133 -5.94 -1.77 14.04
CA LEU A 133 -4.57 -1.29 13.99
C LEU A 133 -4.52 0.24 13.80
N LEU A 134 -5.31 0.76 12.84
CA LEU A 134 -5.28 2.16 12.44
C LEU A 134 -5.83 3.12 13.51
N THR A 135 -6.77 2.69 14.36
CA THR A 135 -7.32 3.51 15.46
C THR A 135 -6.26 3.97 16.48
N LYS A 136 -5.10 3.33 16.52
CA LYS A 136 -3.99 3.66 17.42
C LYS A 136 -3.20 4.89 16.97
N PHE A 137 -3.40 5.33 15.73
CA PHE A 137 -2.70 6.47 15.13
C PHE A 137 -3.59 7.72 15.19
N LYS A 138 -2.99 8.85 15.60
CA LYS A 138 -3.71 10.13 15.72
C LYS A 138 -4.09 10.70 14.35
N LYS A 139 -3.24 10.49 13.35
CA LYS A 139 -3.48 10.92 11.98
C LYS A 139 -2.68 10.05 11.00
N ILE A 140 -3.27 9.84 9.85
CA ILE A 140 -2.70 9.14 8.71
C ILE A 140 -2.51 10.19 7.61
N PHE A 141 -1.31 10.25 7.04
CA PHE A 141 -0.93 11.12 5.93
C PHE A 141 -0.67 10.22 4.72
N VAL A 142 -1.37 10.46 3.61
CA VAL A 142 -1.25 9.66 2.39
C VAL A 142 -0.81 10.53 1.22
N SER A 143 0.11 10.02 0.40
CA SER A 143 0.70 10.76 -0.73
C SER A 143 -0.33 11.35 -1.68
N TYR A 144 -1.38 10.60 -2.05
CA TYR A 144 -2.32 11.05 -3.07
C TYR A 144 -3.21 12.21 -2.63
N GLU A 145 -3.41 12.39 -1.33
CA GLU A 145 -4.13 13.56 -0.78
C GLU A 145 -3.20 14.77 -0.66
N LEU A 146 -1.88 14.53 -0.52
CA LEU A 146 -0.87 15.57 -0.32
C LEU A 146 -0.23 16.04 -1.63
N GLY A 147 -0.31 15.26 -2.70
CA GLY A 147 0.37 15.54 -3.97
C GLY A 147 1.90 15.37 -3.89
N LEU A 148 2.38 14.46 -3.04
CA LEU A 148 3.80 14.21 -2.75
C LEU A 148 4.26 12.84 -3.25
#